data_AF-A0A3D2LAF2-F1
#
_entry.id   AF-A0A3D2LAF2-F1
#
_cell.length_a   1.000
_cell.length_b   1.000
_cell.length_c   1.000
_cell.angle_alpha   90.00
_cell.angle_beta   90.00
_cell.angle_gamma   90.00
#
_symmetry.space_group_name_H-M   'P 1'
#
loop_
_entity.id
_entity.type
_entity.pdbx_description
1 polymer ?
#
loop_
_entity_poly.entity_id
_entity_poly.type
_entity_poly.pdbx_seq_one_letter_code
_entity_poly.pdbx_strand_id
1 'polypeptide(L)'
;MHLRGPFGDFHINEDADEIIFIGGGAGIAPIRSMILDQLKVKRTSSRISFWYGARTQEHLAYQEDLEELVAAYPNFSWHVALSDAPETDTWSGPRGLIHELVRDQCITSHPDLDACSFYICGPPPMLAAVLSLLKSLNVPDSRIAFDDFGN
;
A
#
# COMPACT_ATOMS: atom_id res chain seq x y z
N MET A 1 -14.73 -19.74 -8.97
CA MET A 1 -14.04 -18.66 -9.68
C MET A 1 -15.06 -17.62 -10.14
N HIS A 2 -15.47 -16.72 -9.24
CA HIS A 2 -16.21 -15.54 -9.65
C HIS A 2 -15.20 -14.50 -10.12
N LEU A 3 -14.84 -14.57 -11.40
CA LEU A 3 -14.21 -13.45 -12.08
C LEU A 3 -15.27 -12.36 -12.22
N ARG A 4 -15.23 -11.36 -11.34
CA ARG A 4 -15.80 -10.04 -11.64
C ARG A 4 -14.78 -9.26 -12.46
N GLY A 5 -14.90 -9.31 -13.78
CA GLY A 5 -14.34 -8.27 -14.64
C GLY A 5 -15.45 -7.31 -15.10
N PRO A 6 -15.09 -6.13 -15.63
CA PRO A 6 -14.47 -5.01 -14.92
C PRO A 6 -15.55 -4.27 -14.10
N PHE A 7 -15.51 -4.37 -12.77
CA PHE A 7 -16.31 -3.49 -11.92
C PHE A 7 -15.45 -3.04 -10.74
N GLY A 8 -14.83 -1.89 -10.93
CA GLY A 8 -14.08 -1.18 -9.91
C GLY A 8 -13.29 -0.09 -10.60
N ASP A 9 -13.54 1.16 -10.22
CA ASP A 9 -12.68 2.30 -10.55
C ASP A 9 -11.30 2.12 -9.90
N PHE A 10 -10.54 1.08 -10.28
CA PHE A 10 -9.10 0.96 -10.04
C PHE A 10 -8.31 1.88 -10.98
N HIS A 11 -8.96 2.95 -11.46
CA HIS A 11 -8.32 4.04 -12.14
C HIS A 11 -7.76 4.93 -11.05
N ILE A 12 -6.47 5.24 -11.19
CA ILE A 12 -5.85 6.19 -10.29
C ILE A 12 -6.53 7.53 -10.51
N ASN A 13 -7.08 8.10 -9.43
CA ASN A 13 -7.64 9.43 -9.49
C ASN A 13 -6.50 10.39 -9.86
N GLU A 14 -6.55 10.94 -11.08
CA GLU A 14 -5.49 11.80 -11.61
C GLU A 14 -5.45 13.17 -10.91
N ASP A 15 -6.52 13.51 -10.16
CA ASP A 15 -6.61 14.72 -9.34
C ASP A 15 -6.11 14.50 -7.90
N ALA A 16 -5.60 13.31 -7.56
CA ALA A 16 -5.06 13.05 -6.23
C ALA A 16 -3.63 13.59 -6.09
N ASP A 17 -3.42 14.47 -5.11
CA ASP A 17 -2.09 14.96 -4.74
C ASP A 17 -1.23 13.84 -4.13
N GLU A 18 -1.87 12.83 -3.54
CA GLU A 18 -1.21 11.70 -2.89
C GLU A 18 -1.91 10.35 -3.12
N ILE A 19 -1.11 9.33 -3.42
CA ILE A 19 -1.53 7.96 -3.68
C ILE A 19 -0.86 7.05 -2.64
N ILE A 20 -1.68 6.34 -1.88
CA ILE A 20 -1.23 5.47 -0.78
C ILE A 20 -1.59 4.02 -1.13
N PHE A 21 -0.57 3.23 -1.43
CA PHE A 21 -0.71 1.80 -1.66
C PHE A 21 -0.49 1.04 -0.36
N ILE A 22 -1.35 0.06 -0.05
CA ILE A 22 -1.23 -0.80 1.13
C ILE A 22 -1.32 -2.25 0.68
N GLY A 23 -0.23 -3.01 0.83
CA GLY A 23 -0.09 -4.34 0.29
C GLY A 23 0.26 -5.40 1.33
N GLY A 24 -0.05 -6.65 1.01
CA GLY A 24 0.46 -7.81 1.75
C GLY A 24 0.41 -9.09 0.91
N GLY A 25 1.37 -9.98 1.12
CA GLY A 25 1.47 -11.26 0.40
C GLY A 25 1.44 -11.08 -1.12
N ALA A 26 0.64 -11.89 -1.81
CA ALA A 26 0.51 -11.84 -3.28
C ALA A 26 -0.05 -10.51 -3.83
N GLY A 27 -0.65 -9.67 -2.98
CA GLY A 27 -1.19 -8.37 -3.37
C GLY A 27 -0.13 -7.35 -3.81
N ILE A 28 1.16 -7.65 -3.62
CA ILE A 28 2.26 -6.83 -4.14
C ILE A 28 2.31 -6.78 -5.67
N ALA A 29 1.90 -7.85 -6.36
CA ALA A 29 1.99 -7.92 -7.83
C ALA A 29 1.12 -6.86 -8.54
N PRO A 30 -0.20 -6.75 -8.26
CA PRO A 30 -1.04 -5.71 -8.87
C PRO A 30 -0.59 -4.30 -8.44
N ILE A 31 -0.25 -4.10 -7.17
CA ILE A 31 0.23 -2.80 -6.67
C ILE A 31 1.51 -2.37 -7.38
N ARG A 32 2.50 -3.27 -7.54
CA ARG A 32 3.74 -2.98 -8.24
C ARG A 32 3.48 -2.56 -9.69
N SER A 33 2.52 -3.19 -10.36
CA SER A 33 2.12 -2.79 -11.71
C SER A 33 1.60 -1.36 -11.74
N MET A 34 0.75 -0.97 -10.79
CA MET A 34 0.20 0.39 -10.69
C MET A 34 1.29 1.42 -10.37
N ILE A 35 2.20 1.12 -9.44
CA ILE A 35 3.33 1.99 -9.11
C ILE A 35 4.21 2.23 -10.35
N LEU A 36 4.53 1.17 -11.09
CA LEU A 36 5.35 1.28 -12.31
C LEU A 36 4.65 2.09 -13.40
N ASP A 37 3.34 1.92 -13.58
CA ASP A 37 2.56 2.71 -14.54
C ASP A 37 2.61 4.21 -14.18
N GLN A 38 2.34 4.55 -12.91
CA GLN A 38 2.37 5.93 -12.44
C GLN A 38 3.75 6.59 -12.59
N LEU A 39 4.81 5.88 -12.21
CA LEU A 39 6.17 6.44 -12.19
C LEU A 39 6.82 6.46 -13.59
N LYS A 40 6.67 5.38 -14.36
CA LYS A 40 7.42 5.20 -15.62
C LYS A 40 6.63 5.63 -16.85
N VAL A 41 5.34 5.31 -16.90
CA VAL A 41 4.49 5.56 -18.08
C VAL A 41 3.85 6.94 -17.98
N LYS A 42 3.06 7.18 -16.93
CA LYS A 42 2.34 8.44 -16.72
C LYS A 42 3.23 9.56 -16.19
N ARG A 43 4.33 9.21 -15.49
CA ARG A 43 5.27 10.15 -14.86
C ARG A 43 4.57 11.18 -13.98
N THR A 44 3.67 10.68 -13.13
CA THR A 44 2.88 11.54 -12.24
C THR A 44 3.77 12.36 -11.31
N SER A 45 3.31 13.57 -10.98
CA SER A 45 3.87 14.42 -9.92
C SER A 45 3.28 14.12 -8.55
N SER A 46 2.20 13.35 -8.45
CA SER A 46 1.58 12.97 -7.17
C SER A 46 2.60 12.28 -6.27
N ARG A 47 2.50 12.50 -4.96
CA ARG A 47 3.27 11.73 -3.99
C ARG A 47 2.73 10.30 -3.96
N ILE A 48 3.63 9.33 -3.92
CA ILE A 48 3.28 7.92 -3.87
C ILE A 48 3.97 7.30 -2.66
N SER A 49 3.21 6.65 -1.79
CA SER A 49 3.76 5.82 -0.71
C SER A 49 3.23 4.40 -0.83
N PHE A 50 4.12 3.43 -0.67
CA PHE A 50 3.75 2.02 -0.64
C PHE A 50 4.11 1.42 0.73
N TRP A 51 3.10 0.86 1.39
CA TRP A 51 3.16 0.26 2.71
C TRP A 51 2.89 -1.24 2.60
N TYR A 52 3.87 -2.08 2.94
CA TYR A 52 3.76 -3.52 2.76
C TYR A 52 3.98 -4.32 4.04
N GLY A 53 3.01 -5.18 4.34
CA GLY A 53 3.09 -6.14 5.42
C GLY A 53 3.58 -7.51 4.94
N ALA A 54 4.62 -8.03 5.59
CA ALA A 54 5.07 -9.40 5.43
C ALA A 54 5.22 -10.10 6.78
N ARG A 55 5.42 -11.43 6.75
CA ARG A 55 5.70 -12.21 7.97
C ARG A 55 7.13 -12.01 8.43
N THR A 56 8.08 -12.34 7.57
CA THR A 56 9.52 -12.24 7.80
C THR A 56 10.20 -11.62 6.58
N GLN A 57 11.49 -11.30 6.69
CA GLN A 57 12.26 -10.69 5.61
C GLN A 57 12.31 -11.59 4.35
N GLU A 58 12.36 -12.91 4.51
CA GLU A 58 12.34 -13.88 3.40
C GLU A 58 11.07 -13.83 2.56
N HIS A 59 9.98 -13.28 3.10
CA HIS A 59 8.71 -13.12 2.40
C HIS A 59 8.57 -11.76 1.69
N LEU A 60 9.60 -10.92 1.72
CA LEU A 60 9.65 -9.68 0.96
C LEU A 60 9.97 -10.00 -0.51
N ALA A 61 9.01 -9.69 -1.38
CA ALA A 61 9.19 -9.78 -2.82
C ALA A 61 9.51 -8.39 -3.38
N TYR A 62 10.31 -8.34 -4.45
CA TYR A 62 10.64 -7.11 -5.19
C TYR A 62 11.31 -6.00 -4.34
N GLN A 63 11.99 -6.37 -3.24
CA GLN A 63 12.62 -5.38 -2.38
C GLN A 63 13.66 -4.53 -3.15
N GLU A 64 14.58 -5.17 -3.85
CA GLU A 64 15.61 -4.49 -4.65
C GLU A 64 14.97 -3.56 -5.70
N ASP A 65 13.98 -4.06 -6.46
CA ASP A 65 13.24 -3.26 -7.45
C ASP A 65 12.60 -2.01 -6.82
N LEU A 66 11.99 -2.13 -5.63
CA LEU A 66 11.31 -1.02 -4.96
C LEU A 66 12.32 -0.02 -4.38
N GLU A 67 13.45 -0.49 -3.87
CA GLU A 67 14.55 0.35 -3.40
C GLU A 67 15.18 1.15 -4.56
N GLU A 68 15.33 0.54 -5.73
CA GLU A 68 15.74 1.24 -6.96
C GLU A 68 14.75 2.33 -7.35
N LEU A 69 13.43 2.08 -7.23
CA LEU A 69 12.42 3.10 -7.48
C LEU A 69 12.50 4.24 -6.47
N VAL A 70 12.74 3.98 -5.19
CA VAL A 70 12.94 5.03 -4.17
C VAL A 70 14.14 5.90 -4.53
N ALA A 71 15.24 5.30 -4.97
CA ALA A 71 16.43 6.04 -5.38
C ALA A 71 16.21 6.88 -6.64
N ALA A 72 15.37 6.40 -7.57
CA ALA A 72 15.12 7.05 -8.85
C ALA A 72 14.02 8.12 -8.83
N TYR A 73 13.04 8.01 -7.93
CA TYR A 73 11.83 8.84 -7.92
C TYR A 73 11.63 9.54 -6.56
N PRO A 74 11.87 10.87 -6.47
CA PRO A 74 11.78 11.60 -5.20
C PRO A 74 10.35 11.72 -4.65
N ASN A 75 9.33 11.49 -5.50
CA ASN A 75 7.94 11.44 -5.10
C ASN A 75 7.48 10.04 -4.69
N PHE A 76 8.36 9.04 -4.63
CA PHE A 76 8.03 7.67 -4.22
C PHE A 76 8.70 7.30 -2.88
N SER A 77 7.94 6.64 -2.00
CA SER A 77 8.47 6.06 -0.76
C SER A 77 7.96 4.64 -0.53
N TRP A 78 8.79 3.82 0.11
CA TRP A 78 8.56 2.41 0.36
C TRP A 78 8.75 2.11 1.84
N HIS A 79 7.75 1.47 2.45
CA HIS A 79 7.70 1.20 3.89
C HIS A 79 7.27 -0.24 4.14
N VAL A 80 7.98 -0.93 5.03
CA VAL A 80 7.76 -2.35 5.31
C VAL A 80 7.51 -2.57 6.80
N ALA A 81 6.52 -3.40 7.13
CA ALA A 81 6.30 -3.93 8.46
C ALA A 81 6.40 -5.46 8.44
N LEU A 82 7.21 -6.01 9.36
CA LEU A 82 7.28 -7.47 9.57
C LEU A 82 6.47 -7.87 10.81
N SER A 83 5.50 -8.75 10.61
CA SER A 83 4.55 -9.15 11.66
C SER A 83 5.05 -10.29 12.56
N ASP A 84 6.00 -11.10 12.08
CA ASP A 84 6.47 -12.32 12.75
C ASP A 84 7.98 -12.52 12.57
N ALA A 85 8.73 -11.41 12.42
CA ALA A 85 10.19 -11.47 12.36
C ALA A 85 10.75 -11.85 13.74
N PRO A 86 11.54 -12.93 13.85
CA PRO A 86 12.12 -13.33 15.13
C PRO A 86 13.04 -12.23 15.68
N GLU A 87 13.21 -12.16 16.99
CA GLU A 87 14.10 -11.16 17.62
C GLU A 87 15.57 -11.31 17.18
N THR A 88 15.94 -12.51 16.74
CA THR A 88 17.26 -12.81 16.18
C THR A 88 17.43 -12.35 14.73
N ASP A 89 16.36 -11.89 14.08
CA ASP A 89 16.42 -11.33 12.73
C ASP A 89 17.16 -9.97 12.75
N THR A 90 17.94 -9.72 11.71
CA THR A 90 18.68 -8.47 11.51
C THR A 90 17.79 -7.29 11.11
N TRP A 91 16.49 -7.51 10.95
CA TRP A 91 15.53 -6.46 10.60
C TRP A 91 15.58 -5.28 11.57
N SER A 92 15.96 -4.10 11.08
CA SER A 92 15.99 -2.86 11.85
C SER A 92 14.75 -1.99 11.64
N GLY A 93 13.88 -2.37 10.69
CA GLY A 93 12.67 -1.64 10.36
C GLY A 93 11.50 -1.92 11.30
N PRO A 94 10.33 -1.34 10.98
CA PRO A 94 9.10 -1.52 11.75
C PRO A 94 8.69 -3.00 11.88
N ARG A 95 8.21 -3.35 13.08
CA ARG A 95 7.60 -4.65 13.39
C ARG A 95 6.13 -4.45 13.77
N GLY A 96 5.29 -5.43 13.47
CA GLY A 96 3.85 -5.40 13.76
C GLY A 96 2.98 -5.48 12.50
N LEU A 97 1.71 -5.11 12.66
CA LEU A 97 0.73 -5.20 11.57
C LEU A 97 0.78 -3.93 10.72
N ILE A 98 0.70 -4.08 9.39
CA ILE A 98 0.91 -2.97 8.46
C ILE A 98 -0.08 -1.81 8.66
N HIS A 99 -1.33 -2.10 9.05
CA HIS A 99 -2.33 -1.06 9.30
C HIS A 99 -1.98 -0.19 10.52
N GLU A 100 -1.27 -0.73 11.52
CA GLU A 100 -0.78 0.04 12.67
C GLU A 100 0.33 0.99 12.24
N LEU A 101 1.26 0.51 11.42
CA LEU A 101 2.31 1.35 10.85
C LEU A 101 1.73 2.49 10.00
N VAL A 102 0.76 2.18 9.13
CA VAL A 102 0.05 3.16 8.31
C VAL A 102 -0.69 4.17 9.20
N ARG A 103 -1.39 3.72 10.24
CA ARG A 103 -2.05 4.63 11.20
C ARG A 103 -1.03 5.59 11.81
N ASP A 104 0.07 5.07 12.34
CA ASP A 104 0.98 5.83 13.20
C ASP A 104 1.91 6.75 12.39
N GLN A 105 2.35 6.32 11.21
CA GLN A 105 3.37 7.04 10.43
C GLN A 105 2.82 7.74 9.18
N CYS A 106 1.68 7.32 8.66
CA CYS A 106 1.08 7.93 7.47
C CYS A 106 -0.11 8.81 7.85
N ILE A 107 -1.08 8.23 8.56
CA ILE A 107 -2.42 8.83 8.66
C ILE A 107 -2.55 9.82 9.83
N THR A 108 -2.06 9.48 11.02
CA THR A 108 -2.29 10.27 12.24
C THR A 108 -1.72 11.69 12.13
N SER A 109 -0.65 11.87 11.37
CA SER A 109 0.01 13.16 11.12
C SER A 109 -0.37 13.80 9.77
N HIS A 110 -1.27 13.19 8.99
CA HIS A 110 -1.58 13.69 7.66
C HIS A 110 -2.44 14.95 7.73
N PRO A 111 -2.08 16.04 7.03
CA PRO A 111 -2.81 17.30 7.10
C PRO A 111 -4.19 17.26 6.42
N ASP A 112 -4.34 16.42 5.39
CA ASP A 112 -5.57 16.33 4.60
C ASP A 112 -5.73 14.93 3.97
N LEU A 113 -6.53 14.07 4.59
CA LEU A 113 -6.78 12.72 4.08
C LEU A 113 -7.76 12.71 2.89
N ASP A 114 -8.53 13.79 2.70
CA ASP A 114 -9.46 13.90 1.59
C ASP A 114 -8.74 14.13 0.26
N ALA A 115 -7.46 14.54 0.30
CA ALA A 115 -6.58 14.63 -0.87
C ALA A 115 -5.90 13.30 -1.24
N CYS A 116 -6.00 12.28 -0.39
CA CYS A 116 -5.36 10.98 -0.60
C CYS A 116 -6.28 9.99 -1.32
N SER A 117 -5.70 9.15 -2.18
CA SER A 117 -6.37 7.96 -2.72
C SER A 117 -5.68 6.70 -2.21
N PHE A 118 -6.45 5.77 -1.64
CA PHE A 118 -5.97 4.54 -1.02
C PHE A 118 -6.23 3.33 -1.93
N TYR A 119 -5.20 2.54 -2.19
CA TYR A 119 -5.27 1.33 -3.00
C TYR A 119 -4.77 0.15 -2.17
N ILE A 120 -5.66 -0.79 -1.84
CA ILE A 120 -5.38 -1.85 -0.87
C ILE A 120 -5.46 -3.22 -1.55
N CYS A 121 -4.45 -4.06 -1.36
CA CYS A 121 -4.45 -5.40 -1.91
C CYS A 121 -3.67 -6.38 -1.02
N GLY A 122 -4.33 -7.42 -0.51
CA GLY A 122 -3.65 -8.46 0.26
C GLY A 122 -4.60 -9.40 0.99
N PRO A 123 -4.12 -10.14 2.00
CA PRO A 123 -4.91 -11.17 2.69
C PRO A 123 -6.17 -10.59 3.35
N PRO A 124 -7.28 -11.36 3.43
CA PRO A 124 -8.54 -10.87 4.00
C PRO A 124 -8.42 -10.24 5.40
N PRO A 125 -7.62 -10.77 6.35
CA PRO A 125 -7.45 -10.13 7.65
C PRO A 125 -6.78 -8.75 7.58
N MET A 126 -5.82 -8.59 6.67
CA MET A 126 -5.14 -7.32 6.45
C MET A 126 -6.09 -6.30 5.83
N LEU A 127 -6.79 -6.72 4.77
CA LEU A 127 -7.76 -5.87 4.07
C LEU A 127 -8.85 -5.37 5.04
N ALA A 128 -9.43 -6.25 5.84
CA ALA A 128 -10.44 -5.88 6.83
C ALA A 128 -9.92 -4.88 7.87
N ALA A 129 -8.68 -5.07 8.36
CA ALA A 129 -8.08 -4.17 9.35
C ALA A 129 -7.83 -2.76 8.77
N VAL A 130 -7.32 -2.68 7.54
CA VAL A 130 -7.07 -1.40 6.86
C VAL A 130 -8.38 -0.69 6.54
N LEU A 131 -9.38 -1.39 6.01
CA LEU A 131 -10.69 -0.78 5.71
C LEU A 131 -11.38 -0.28 7.00
N SER A 132 -11.30 -1.04 8.08
CA SER A 132 -11.83 -0.61 9.39
C SER A 132 -11.11 0.63 9.91
N LEU A 133 -9.78 0.70 9.74
CA LEU A 133 -8.99 1.87 10.11
C LEU A 133 -9.42 3.11 9.31
N LEU A 134 -9.44 3.03 7.99
CA LEU A 134 -9.81 4.17 7.13
C LEU A 134 -11.24 4.65 7.40
N LYS A 135 -12.16 3.72 7.62
CA LYS A 135 -13.54 4.03 7.99
C LYS A 135 -13.63 4.73 9.36
N SER A 136 -12.84 4.30 10.35
CA SER A 136 -12.80 4.95 11.67
C SER A 136 -12.30 6.40 11.62
N LEU A 137 -11.58 6.74 10.55
CA LEU A 137 -11.01 8.05 10.29
C LEU A 137 -11.86 8.88 9.32
N ASN A 138 -13.06 8.39 8.98
CA ASN A 138 -14.02 9.01 8.06
C ASN A 138 -13.47 9.26 6.65
N VAL A 139 -12.50 8.48 6.19
CA VAL A 139 -12.06 8.53 4.79
C VAL A 139 -13.23 8.13 3.89
N PRO A 140 -13.61 8.96 2.89
CA PRO A 140 -14.73 8.65 2.01
C PRO A 140 -14.49 7.35 1.21
N ASP A 141 -15.52 6.52 1.05
CA ASP A 141 -15.43 5.28 0.26
C ASP A 141 -14.97 5.54 -1.18
N SER A 142 -15.27 6.72 -1.75
CA SER A 142 -14.80 7.14 -3.08
C SER A 142 -13.29 7.34 -3.19
N ARG A 143 -12.57 7.42 -2.07
CA ARG A 143 -11.11 7.51 -1.99
C ARG A 143 -10.45 6.15 -1.74
N ILE A 144 -11.23 5.07 -1.59
CA ILE A 144 -10.72 3.75 -1.21
C ILE A 144 -11.05 2.75 -2.32
N ALA A 145 -10.01 2.23 -2.96
CA ALA A 145 -10.09 1.11 -3.88
C ALA A 145 -9.37 -0.11 -3.28
N PHE A 146 -9.96 -1.29 -3.40
CA PHE A 146 -9.35 -2.51 -2.89
C PHE A 146 -9.70 -3.74 -3.73
N ASP A 147 -8.77 -4.69 -3.77
CA ASP A 147 -8.96 -5.98 -4.43
C ASP A 147 -8.80 -7.12 -3.41
N ASP A 148 -9.71 -8.09 -3.49
CA ASP A 148 -9.76 -9.28 -2.64
C ASP A 148 -9.43 -10.52 -3.47
N PHE A 149 -8.15 -10.89 -3.47
CA PHE A 149 -7.64 -12.10 -4.13
C PHE A 149 -7.97 -13.40 -3.37
N GLY A 150 -8.75 -13.32 -2.28
CA GLY A 150 -8.95 -14.39 -1.30
C GLY A 150 -10.18 -15.28 -1.49
N ASN A 151 -10.87 -15.28 -2.64
CA ASN A 151 -12.09 -16.09 -2.84
C ASN A 151 -12.14 -16.91 -4.14
#